data_AF-A0A0C3E5T6-F1
#
_entry.id   AF-A0A0C3E5T6-F1
#
_cell.length_a   1.000
_cell.length_b   1.000
_cell.length_c   1.000
_cell.angle_alpha   90.00
_cell.angle_beta   90.00
_cell.angle_gamma   90.00
#
_symmetry.space_group_name_H-M   'P 1'
#
loop_
_entity.id
_entity.type
_entity.pdbx_description
1 polymer ?
#
loop_
_entity_poly.entity_id
_entity_poly.type
_entity_poly.pdbx_seq_one_letter_code
_entity_poly.pdbx_strand_id
1 'polypeptide(L)'
;MGVEPTETVAPVAKDFAVIFNKVVEASEKAKKSMKLQADKHQNPTPDYKVMRVTSNVVELKLPKTLRIHLVMNVSCVKPYLGPLPGQPVSWPGLVHVSEECNCHDPVTPQNPVPL
;
A
#
# COMPACT_ATOMS: atom_id res chain seq x y z
N MET A 1 37.16 -69.40 14.30
CA MET A 1 37.47 -68.74 13.01
C MET A 1 36.61 -67.48 12.94
N GLY A 2 37.18 -66.32 13.24
CA GLY A 2 36.47 -65.03 13.20
C GLY A 2 36.58 -64.43 11.81
N VAL A 3 35.44 -64.07 11.22
CA VAL A 3 35.38 -63.28 9.98
C VAL A 3 35.34 -61.82 10.39
N GLU A 4 36.39 -61.09 10.07
CA GLU A 4 36.43 -59.64 10.19
C GLU A 4 35.43 -59.00 9.20
N PRO A 5 34.64 -58.00 9.62
CA PRO A 5 33.69 -57.34 8.75
C PRO A 5 34.45 -56.38 7.83
N THR A 6 34.65 -56.78 6.57
CA THR A 6 35.16 -55.89 5.54
C THR A 6 34.10 -54.82 5.24
N GLU A 7 34.34 -53.59 5.70
CA GLU A 7 33.53 -52.42 5.39
C GLU A 7 33.55 -52.16 3.88
N THR A 8 32.56 -52.71 3.18
CA THR A 8 32.34 -52.45 1.76
C THR A 8 31.67 -51.09 1.65
N VAL A 9 32.48 -50.03 1.54
CA VAL A 9 32.01 -48.68 1.19
C VAL A 9 31.46 -48.72 -0.23
N ALA A 10 30.17 -49.00 -0.34
CA ALA A 10 29.45 -49.07 -1.60
C ALA A 10 29.53 -47.70 -2.31
N PRO A 11 29.80 -47.67 -3.64
CA PRO A 11 29.95 -46.43 -4.42
C PRO A 11 28.72 -45.50 -4.33
N VAL A 12 27.54 -46.07 -4.07
CA VAL A 12 26.25 -45.39 -3.92
C VAL A 12 26.24 -44.34 -2.79
N ALA A 13 27.02 -44.53 -1.71
CA ALA A 13 27.05 -43.57 -0.60
C ALA A 13 27.66 -42.21 -0.99
N LYS A 14 28.55 -42.20 -2.00
CA LYS A 14 29.20 -40.97 -2.49
C LYS A 14 28.23 -40.11 -3.30
N ASP A 15 27.29 -40.73 -4.02
CA ASP A 15 26.28 -40.01 -4.80
C ASP A 15 25.28 -39.25 -3.91
N PHE A 16 24.90 -39.83 -2.78
CA PHE A 16 24.03 -39.15 -1.82
C PHE A 16 24.66 -37.90 -1.23
N ALA A 17 25.95 -37.95 -0.84
CA ALA A 17 26.65 -36.78 -0.31
C ALA A 17 26.69 -35.61 -1.32
N VAL A 18 26.93 -35.93 -2.61
CA VAL A 18 26.91 -34.94 -3.69
C VAL A 18 25.51 -34.33 -3.87
N ILE A 19 24.45 -35.15 -3.79
CA ILE A 19 23.07 -34.69 -3.87
C ILE A 19 22.72 -33.78 -2.69
N PHE A 20 23.05 -34.17 -1.46
CA PHE A 20 22.78 -33.35 -0.27
C PHE A 20 23.51 -32.00 -0.33
N ASN A 21 24.77 -31.97 -0.74
CA ASN A 21 25.51 -30.71 -0.87
C ASN A 21 24.85 -29.77 -1.89
N LYS A 22 24.40 -30.30 -3.03
CA LYS A 22 23.66 -29.51 -4.03
C LYS A 22 22.33 -28.97 -3.48
N VAL A 23 21.61 -29.77 -2.70
CA VAL A 23 20.35 -29.32 -2.06
C VAL A 23 20.62 -28.22 -1.04
N VAL A 24 21.66 -28.35 -0.22
CA VAL A 24 22.05 -27.32 0.75
C VAL A 24 22.45 -26.02 0.04
N GLU A 25 23.29 -26.10 -0.99
CA GLU A 25 23.70 -24.94 -1.79
C GLU A 25 22.50 -24.25 -2.47
N ALA A 26 21.61 -25.03 -3.08
CA ALA A 26 20.40 -24.50 -3.71
C ALA A 26 19.47 -23.82 -2.69
N SER A 27 19.35 -24.40 -1.48
CA SER A 27 18.53 -23.85 -0.40
C SER A 27 19.09 -22.53 0.12
N GLU A 28 20.41 -22.45 0.36
CA GLU A 28 21.05 -21.20 0.78
C GLU A 28 20.96 -20.11 -0.31
N LYS A 29 21.04 -20.49 -1.59
CA LYS A 29 20.81 -19.58 -2.71
C LYS A 29 19.36 -19.09 -2.75
N ALA A 30 18.39 -19.98 -2.55
CA ALA A 30 16.97 -19.63 -2.51
C ALA A 30 16.66 -18.65 -1.38
N LYS A 31 17.18 -18.92 -0.17
CA LYS A 31 17.04 -18.03 1.00
C LYS A 31 17.56 -16.62 0.74
N LYS A 32 18.75 -16.48 0.14
CA LYS A 32 19.32 -15.18 -0.23
C LYS A 32 18.45 -14.45 -1.27
N SER A 33 17.94 -15.17 -2.26
CA SER A 33 17.05 -14.62 -3.28
C SER A 33 15.72 -14.14 -2.70
N MET A 34 15.09 -14.95 -1.84
CA MET A 34 13.85 -14.60 -1.15
C MET A 34 14.03 -13.35 -0.29
N LYS A 35 15.14 -13.25 0.45
CA LYS A 35 15.46 -12.05 1.23
C LYS A 35 15.62 -10.82 0.33
N LEU A 36 16.36 -10.95 -0.77
CA LEU A 36 16.52 -9.85 -1.74
C LEU A 36 15.17 -9.39 -2.31
N GLN A 37 14.24 -10.30 -2.57
CA GLN A 37 12.89 -9.96 -3.02
C GLN A 37 12.07 -9.29 -1.90
N ALA A 38 12.13 -9.80 -0.68
CA ALA A 38 11.44 -9.20 0.46
C ALA A 38 11.94 -7.78 0.72
N ASP A 39 13.26 -7.56 0.67
CA ASP A 39 13.89 -6.24 0.86
C ASP A 39 13.49 -5.28 -0.28
N LYS A 40 13.41 -5.75 -1.54
CA LYS A 40 12.95 -4.94 -2.69
C LYS A 40 11.50 -4.50 -2.58
N HIS A 41 10.66 -5.31 -1.96
CA HIS A 41 9.23 -5.05 -1.80
C HIS A 41 8.87 -4.57 -0.40
N GLN A 42 9.86 -4.19 0.41
CA GLN A 42 9.62 -3.62 1.72
C GLN A 42 9.03 -2.22 1.57
N ASN A 43 7.73 -2.10 1.83
CA ASN A 43 7.11 -0.79 1.98
C ASN A 43 7.66 -0.13 3.24
N PRO A 44 7.98 1.19 3.20
CA PRO A 44 8.38 1.90 4.40
C PRO A 44 7.28 1.76 5.44
N THR A 45 7.67 1.42 6.68
CA THR A 45 6.73 1.31 7.78
C THR A 45 5.96 2.63 7.90
N PRO A 46 4.62 2.61 7.86
CA PRO A 46 3.84 3.82 8.04
C PRO A 46 4.18 4.47 9.39
N ASP A 47 4.62 5.72 9.37
CA ASP A 47 5.06 6.46 10.55
C ASP A 47 3.86 7.06 11.31
N TYR A 48 2.95 6.21 11.78
CA TYR A 48 1.88 6.62 12.71
C TYR A 48 2.12 6.02 14.09
N LYS A 49 1.66 6.72 15.13
CA LYS A 49 1.69 6.21 16.51
C LYS A 49 0.28 5.96 16.99
N VAL A 50 0.03 4.75 17.49
CA VAL A 50 -1.22 4.45 18.19
C VAL A 50 -1.15 5.13 19.56
N MET A 51 -2.09 6.03 19.85
CA MET A 51 -2.16 6.72 21.13
C MET A 51 -3.04 5.97 22.12
N ARG A 52 -4.21 5.51 21.65
CA ARG A 52 -5.19 4.84 22.48
C ARG A 52 -6.02 3.86 21.66
N VAL A 53 -6.37 2.75 22.28
CA VAL A 53 -7.29 1.76 21.74
C VAL A 53 -8.42 1.58 22.75
N THR A 54 -9.65 1.85 22.34
CA THR A 54 -10.85 1.45 23.06
C THR A 54 -11.53 0.31 22.30
N SER A 55 -12.57 -0.30 22.87
CA SER A 55 -13.24 -1.47 22.27
C SER A 55 -13.75 -1.22 20.84
N ASN A 56 -14.03 0.03 20.47
CA ASN A 56 -14.64 0.40 19.20
C ASN A 56 -13.94 1.57 18.48
N VAL A 57 -12.92 2.19 19.06
CA VAL A 57 -12.22 3.35 18.47
C VAL A 57 -10.71 3.21 18.67
N VAL A 58 -9.95 3.57 17.63
CA VAL A 58 -8.49 3.66 17.71
C VAL A 58 -8.07 5.10 17.44
N GLU A 59 -7.36 5.70 18.39
CA GLU A 59 -6.80 7.03 18.26
C GLU A 59 -5.36 6.93 17.72
N LEU A 60 -5.12 7.55 16.56
CA LEU A 60 -3.83 7.55 15.89
C LEU A 60 -3.26 8.96 15.80
N LYS A 61 -1.97 9.11 16.12
CA LYS A 61 -1.20 10.30 15.77
C LYS A 61 -0.59 10.09 14.38
N LEU A 62 -1.18 10.77 13.41
CA LEU A 62 -0.73 10.72 12.02
C LEU A 62 0.34 11.80 11.77
N PRO A 63 1.35 11.52 10.94
CA PRO A 63 2.29 12.54 10.49
C PRO A 63 1.57 13.47 9.50
N LYS A 64 2.00 14.73 9.42
CA LYS A 64 1.35 15.75 8.55
C LYS A 64 1.31 15.37 7.07
N THR A 65 2.17 14.44 6.65
CA THR A 65 2.28 13.95 5.27
C THR A 65 1.26 12.87 4.93
N LEU A 66 0.69 12.19 5.93
CA LEU A 66 -0.22 11.06 5.70
C LEU A 66 -1.66 11.55 5.53
N ARG A 67 -2.27 11.19 4.40
CA ARG A 67 -3.69 11.47 4.09
C ARG A 67 -4.45 10.16 4.01
N ILE A 68 -5.52 10.05 4.79
CA ILE A 68 -6.43 8.91 4.73
C ILE A 68 -7.50 9.20 3.67
N HIS A 69 -7.49 8.43 2.59
CA HIS A 69 -8.56 8.44 1.60
C HIS A 69 -9.55 7.32 1.94
N LEU A 70 -10.69 7.68 2.53
CA LEU A 70 -11.80 6.75 2.73
C LEU A 70 -12.41 6.43 1.36
N VAL A 71 -12.12 5.25 0.84
CA VAL A 71 -12.74 4.75 -0.38
C VAL A 71 -14.00 3.99 0.03
N MET A 72 -15.16 4.64 -0.09
CA MET A 72 -16.46 3.97 0.06
C MET A 72 -16.98 3.55 -1.31
N ASN A 73 -17.42 2.29 -1.42
CA ASN A 73 -18.08 1.85 -2.63
C ASN A 73 -19.52 2.41 -2.67
N VAL A 74 -19.73 3.48 -3.43
CA VAL A 74 -21.04 4.12 -3.58
C VAL A 74 -22.10 3.20 -4.18
N SER A 75 -21.73 2.13 -4.90
CA SER A 75 -22.71 1.13 -5.37
C SER A 75 -23.23 0.23 -4.25
N CYS A 76 -22.51 0.15 -3.13
CA CYS A 76 -22.94 -0.56 -1.91
C CYS A 76 -23.66 0.37 -0.92
N VAL A 77 -23.56 1.69 -1.08
CA VAL A 77 -24.28 2.66 -0.26
C VAL A 77 -25.65 2.87 -0.88
N LYS A 78 -26.69 2.32 -0.27
CA LYS A 78 -28.06 2.69 -0.62
C LYS A 78 -28.30 4.11 -0.11
N PRO A 79 -28.52 5.11 -0.99
CA PRO A 79 -29.00 6.40 -0.52
C PRO A 79 -30.32 6.18 0.23
N TYR A 80 -30.55 6.94 1.29
CA TYR A 80 -31.84 6.93 1.97
C TYR A 80 -32.93 7.23 0.93
N LEU A 81 -34.00 6.43 0.93
CA LEU A 81 -35.10 6.51 -0.05
C LEU A 81 -35.96 7.78 0.06
N GLY A 82 -35.57 8.71 0.92
CA GLY A 82 -36.24 9.98 1.13
C GLY A 82 -35.80 10.61 2.45
N PRO A 83 -36.29 11.82 2.73
CA PRO A 83 -36.13 12.46 4.04
C PRO A 83 -36.69 11.55 5.13
N LEU A 84 -35.96 11.39 6.24
CA LEU A 84 -36.51 10.69 7.39
C LEU A 84 -37.73 11.47 7.91
N PRO A 85 -38.80 10.79 8.35
CA PRO A 85 -39.96 11.46 8.90
C PRO A 85 -39.54 12.36 10.07
N GLY A 86 -39.86 13.66 9.99
CA GLY A 86 -39.45 14.67 10.96
C GLY A 86 -38.16 15.42 10.65
N GLN A 87 -37.48 15.11 9.53
CA GLN A 87 -36.26 15.82 9.13
C GLN A 87 -36.59 17.04 8.25
N PRO A 88 -36.27 18.28 8.68
CA PRO A 88 -36.47 19.46 7.84
C PRO A 88 -35.51 19.41 6.65
N VAL A 89 -36.06 19.46 5.44
CA VAL A 89 -35.27 19.51 4.19
C VAL A 89 -35.20 20.96 3.74
N SER A 90 -34.03 21.60 3.92
CA SER A 90 -33.74 22.84 3.21
C SER A 90 -33.32 22.47 1.79
N TRP A 91 -34.17 22.74 0.80
CA TRP A 91 -33.76 22.63 -0.60
C TRP A 91 -32.59 23.60 -0.84
N PRO A 92 -31.45 23.14 -1.38
CA PRO A 92 -30.43 24.08 -1.82
C PRO A 92 -31.04 25.02 -2.86
N GLY A 93 -30.81 26.33 -2.70
CA GLY A 93 -31.30 27.33 -3.63
C GLY A 93 -30.80 27.06 -5.05
N LEU A 94 -31.58 27.49 -6.04
CA LEU A 94 -31.21 27.40 -7.45
C LEU A 94 -29.86 28.09 -7.69
N VAL A 95 -28.81 27.31 -7.96
CA VAL A 95 -27.49 27.83 -8.32
C VAL A 95 -27.50 28.07 -9.82
N HIS A 96 -27.59 29.34 -10.23
CA HIS A 96 -27.33 29.73 -11.62
C HIS A 96 -25.82 29.80 -11.80
N VAL A 97 -25.26 28.83 -12.53
CA VAL A 97 -23.86 28.88 -12.96
C VAL A 97 -23.83 29.64 -14.28
N SER A 98 -23.43 30.91 -14.25
CA SER A 98 -23.05 31.61 -15.47
C SER A 98 -21.65 31.15 -15.86
N GLU A 99 -21.53 30.55 -17.04
CA GLU A 99 -20.26 30.21 -17.67
C GLU A 99 -19.60 31.50 -18.17
N GLU A 100 -18.89 32.20 -17.29
CA GLU A 100 -17.99 33.28 -17.68
C GLU A 100 -16.65 32.67 -18.07
N CYS A 101 -16.55 32.29 -19.35
CA CYS A 101 -15.28 31.95 -19.98
C CYS A 101 -14.36 33.17 -19.93
N ASN A 102 -13.40 33.16 -19.00
CA ASN A 102 -12.25 34.08 -19.02
C ASN A 102 -11.34 33.75 -20.21
N CYS A 103 -11.74 34.15 -21.41
CA CYS A 103 -10.80 34.38 -22.50
C CYS A 103 -10.04 35.67 -22.15
N HIS A 104 -8.92 35.52 -21.44
CA HIS A 104 -7.97 36.61 -21.28
C HIS A 104 -7.31 36.88 -22.63
N ASP A 105 -7.80 37.88 -23.35
CA ASP A 105 -7.06 38.56 -24.40
C ASP A 105 -5.85 39.29 -23.77
N PRO A 106 -4.68 39.32 -24.44
CA PRO A 106 -3.51 40.01 -23.92
C PRO A 106 -3.71 41.53 -24.05
N VAL A 107 -3.95 42.21 -22.93
CA VAL A 107 -4.00 43.67 -22.86
C VAL A 107 -2.58 44.24 -22.98
N THR A 108 -2.35 44.99 -24.05
CA THR A 108 -1.16 45.82 -24.29
C THR A 108 -1.03 46.93 -23.22
N PRO A 109 0.13 47.14 -22.59
CA PRO A 109 0.29 48.21 -21.59
C PRO A 109 0.51 49.57 -22.28
N GLN A 110 -0.43 50.51 -22.12
CA GLN A 110 -0.17 51.94 -22.35
C GLN A 110 0.32 52.57 -21.04
N ASN A 111 1.54 53.10 -21.05
CA ASN A 111 2.09 53.93 -19.97
C ASN A 111 1.51 55.36 -20.07
N PRO A 112 1.12 55.99 -18.95
CA PRO A 112 0.80 57.42 -18.95
C PRO A 112 2.05 58.29 -18.84
N VAL A 113 2.06 59.38 -19.61
CA VAL A 113 3.02 60.49 -19.57
C VAL A 113 2.78 61.33 -18.31
N PRO A 114 3.83 61.74 -17.56
CA PRO A 114 3.69 62.69 -16.47
C PRO A 114 3.73 64.16 -16.96
N LEU A 115 2.99 65.00 -16.25
CA LEU A 115 2.75 66.44 -16.46
C LEU A 115 4.03 67.29 -16.54
#